data_AF-A0A2V5MBC2-F1
#
_entry.id   AF-A0A2V5MBC2-F1
#
_cell.length_a   1.000
_cell.length_b   1.000
_cell.length_c   1.000
_cell.angle_alpha   90.00
_cell.angle_beta   90.00
_cell.angle_gamma   90.00
#
_symmetry.space_group_name_H-M   'P 1'
#
loop_
_entity.id
_entity.type
_entity.pdbx_description
1 polymer ?
#
loop_
_entity_poly.entity_id
_entity_poly.type
_entity_poly.pdbx_seq_one_letter_code
_entity_poly.pdbx_strand_id
1 'polypeptide(L)'
;LLGSRGIAFSTNVSDSREPDFAALEPYVVRVFELLLPIKTVSLVNVNLPEKPKGIRWTRQSVRHYDGKVVPDKDPAGRAIFWFTVTPLEGAAEGTDRWAVEHGWVSITPLRLDLTDEADLARALALSDTPATKVSGKGYQRRSSSASSSKF
;
A
#
# COMPACT_ATOMS: atom_id res chain seq x y z
N LEU A 1 6.54 8.41 4.65
CA LEU A 1 6.99 8.30 6.06
C LEU A 1 7.92 9.44 6.45
N LEU A 2 8.98 9.73 5.69
CA LEU A 2 9.96 10.79 6.02
C LEU A 2 9.51 12.22 5.64
N GLY A 3 8.21 12.47 5.46
CA GLY A 3 7.70 13.75 4.95
C GLY A 3 7.96 14.01 3.45
N SER A 4 8.73 13.15 2.78
CA SER A 4 8.99 13.23 1.34
C SER A 4 7.91 12.55 0.49
N ARG A 5 7.80 12.97 -0.76
CA ARG A 5 6.98 12.29 -1.78
C ARG A 5 7.63 10.97 -2.19
N GLY A 6 6.82 9.94 -2.42
CA GLY A 6 7.24 8.63 -2.88
C GLY A 6 6.47 8.19 -4.12
N ILE A 7 7.18 7.69 -5.13
CA ILE A 7 6.59 7.09 -6.32
C ILE A 7 7.27 5.73 -6.52
N ALA A 8 6.49 4.66 -6.49
CA ALA A 8 6.96 3.32 -6.81
C ALA A 8 6.63 3.01 -8.27
N PHE A 9 7.59 2.43 -9.00
CA PHE A 9 7.41 1.96 -10.36
C PHE A 9 7.60 0.44 -10.41
N SER A 10 6.76 -0.24 -11.17
CA SER A 10 6.82 -1.69 -11.36
C SER A 10 6.40 -2.04 -12.78
N THR A 11 6.91 -3.15 -13.31
CA THR A 11 6.51 -3.70 -14.61
C THR A 11 6.49 -5.22 -14.52
N ASN A 12 5.77 -5.86 -15.43
CA ASN A 12 5.70 -7.32 -15.49
C ASN A 12 7.05 -7.89 -15.95
N VAL A 13 7.48 -8.96 -15.30
CA VAL A 13 8.62 -9.78 -15.72
C VAL A 13 8.05 -11.13 -16.13
N SER A 14 8.51 -11.64 -17.26
CA SER A 14 8.24 -13.02 -17.67
C SER A 14 9.44 -13.90 -17.34
N ASP A 15 9.23 -15.17 -16.98
CA ASP A 15 10.30 -16.10 -16.57
C ASP A 15 11.43 -16.28 -17.61
N SER A 16 11.20 -15.86 -18.85
CA SER A 16 12.12 -16.05 -19.97
C SER A 16 12.60 -14.74 -20.62
N ARG A 17 12.17 -13.57 -20.12
CA ARG A 17 12.53 -12.29 -20.74
C ARG A 17 12.48 -11.14 -19.74
N GLU A 18 13.57 -10.37 -19.71
CA GLU A 18 13.60 -9.08 -19.04
C GLU A 18 12.69 -8.06 -19.73
N PRO A 19 12.15 -7.08 -18.99
CA PRO A 19 11.40 -5.98 -19.57
C PRO A 19 12.25 -5.15 -20.54
N ASP A 20 11.66 -4.74 -21.66
CA ASP A 20 12.28 -3.76 -22.56
C ASP A 20 12.14 -2.35 -21.94
N PHE A 21 13.12 -1.94 -21.14
CA PHE A 21 13.10 -0.65 -20.48
C PHE A 21 13.14 0.54 -21.45
N ALA A 22 13.73 0.37 -22.64
CA ALA A 22 13.76 1.42 -23.66
C ALA A 22 12.35 1.71 -24.20
N ALA A 23 11.54 0.67 -24.37
CA ALA A 23 10.12 0.82 -24.76
C ALA A 23 9.27 1.49 -23.64
N LEU A 24 9.67 1.35 -22.38
CA LEU A 24 8.95 1.89 -21.23
C LEU A 24 9.36 3.34 -20.86
N GLU A 25 10.59 3.74 -21.19
CA GLU A 25 11.15 5.06 -20.85
C GLU A 25 10.22 6.24 -21.22
N PRO A 26 9.62 6.33 -22.42
CA PRO A 26 8.75 7.46 -22.76
C PRO A 26 7.53 7.58 -21.84
N TYR A 27 7.04 6.46 -21.30
CA TYR A 27 5.91 6.46 -20.38
C TYR A 27 6.33 6.84 -18.96
N VAL A 28 7.51 6.42 -18.52
CA VAL A 28 8.09 6.84 -17.23
C VAL A 28 8.28 8.36 -17.22
N VAL A 29 8.82 8.94 -18.30
CA VAL A 29 8.97 10.40 -18.45
C VAL A 29 7.61 11.10 -18.35
N ARG A 30 6.60 10.66 -19.11
CA ARG A 30 5.24 11.24 -19.05
C ARG A 30 4.61 11.15 -17.66
N VAL A 31 4.86 10.07 -16.93
CA VAL A 31 4.39 9.92 -15.55
C VAL A 31 5.06 10.95 -14.64
N PHE A 32 6.37 11.18 -14.78
CA PHE A 32 7.05 12.24 -14.03
C PHE A 32 6.54 13.63 -14.39
N GLU A 33 6.36 13.93 -15.68
CA GLU A 33 5.79 15.21 -16.14
C GLU A 33 4.40 15.46 -15.54
N LEU A 34 3.58 14.40 -15.42
CA LEU A 34 2.27 14.47 -14.79
C LEU A 34 2.36 14.67 -13.27
N LEU A 35 3.23 13.92 -12.58
CA LEU A 35 3.24 13.84 -11.11
C LEU A 35 4.09 14.92 -10.43
N LEU A 36 5.20 15.37 -11.02
CA LEU A 36 6.11 16.33 -10.38
C LEU A 36 5.46 17.69 -10.07
N PRO A 37 4.57 18.24 -10.92
CA PRO A 37 3.84 19.48 -10.62
C PRO A 37 2.82 19.32 -9.49
N ILE A 38 2.21 18.14 -9.35
CA ILE A 38 1.14 17.88 -8.37
C ILE A 38 1.72 17.84 -6.95
N LYS A 39 1.36 18.80 -6.09
CA LYS A 39 1.87 18.85 -4.71
C LYS A 39 1.01 18.09 -3.69
N THR A 40 -0.25 17.81 -4.04
CA THR A 40 -1.23 17.20 -3.14
C THR A 40 -1.17 15.67 -3.09
N VAL A 41 -0.50 15.03 -4.05
CA VAL A 41 -0.36 13.58 -4.12
C VAL A 41 1.04 13.18 -3.67
N SER A 42 1.13 12.67 -2.45
CA SER A 42 2.39 12.39 -1.76
C SER A 42 2.92 10.97 -1.98
N LEU A 43 2.04 9.98 -2.18
CA LEU A 43 2.42 8.58 -2.38
C LEU A 43 1.65 7.97 -3.55
N VAL A 44 2.37 7.42 -4.52
CA VAL A 44 1.80 6.86 -5.75
C VAL A 44 2.45 5.51 -6.07
N ASN A 45 1.62 4.54 -6.45
CA ASN A 45 2.06 3.30 -7.08
C ASN A 45 1.82 3.36 -8.60
N VAL A 46 2.83 3.04 -9.39
CA VAL A 46 2.77 3.07 -10.86
C VAL A 46 3.12 1.69 -11.40
N ASN A 47 2.24 1.12 -12.22
CA ASN A 47 2.48 -0.15 -12.90
C ASN A 47 2.47 0.05 -14.41
N LEU A 48 3.52 -0.42 -15.09
CA LEU A 48 3.64 -0.38 -16.54
C LEU A 48 3.39 -1.77 -17.12
N PRO A 49 2.52 -1.91 -18.14
CA PRO A 49 2.44 -3.12 -18.93
C PRO A 49 3.61 -3.19 -19.91
N GLU A 50 3.90 -4.38 -20.47
CA GLU A 50 4.99 -4.57 -21.43
C GLU A 50 4.87 -3.68 -22.68
N LYS A 51 3.63 -3.43 -23.14
CA LYS A 51 3.33 -2.59 -24.31
C LYS A 51 2.30 -1.53 -23.93
N PRO A 52 2.73 -0.43 -23.32
CA PRO A 52 1.79 0.61 -22.90
C PRO A 52 1.16 1.30 -24.11
N LYS A 53 -0.14 1.58 -24.01
CA LYS A 53 -0.92 2.35 -24.99
C LYS A 53 -1.37 3.72 -24.49
N GLY A 54 -1.09 4.03 -23.22
CA GLY A 54 -1.47 5.27 -22.57
C GLY A 54 -1.42 5.17 -21.05
N ILE A 55 -1.87 6.22 -20.37
CA ILE A 55 -1.82 6.37 -18.91
C ILE A 55 -3.24 6.51 -18.35
N ARG A 56 -3.51 5.87 -17.21
CA ARG A 56 -4.79 5.96 -16.48
C ARG A 56 -4.56 6.11 -14.98
N TRP A 57 -5.30 7.02 -14.37
CA TRP A 57 -5.52 7.02 -12.93
C TRP A 57 -6.42 5.85 -12.54
N THR A 58 -6.08 5.16 -11.47
CA THR A 58 -6.75 3.94 -11.05
C THR A 58 -6.94 3.90 -9.53
N ARG A 59 -7.86 3.04 -9.09
CA ARG A 59 -7.94 2.61 -7.69
C ARG A 59 -7.23 1.27 -7.51
N GLN A 60 -6.87 0.94 -6.28
CA GLN A 60 -6.33 -0.39 -5.95
C GLN A 60 -7.36 -1.49 -6.25
N SER A 61 -6.94 -2.55 -6.93
CA SER A 61 -7.71 -3.79 -7.05
C SER A 61 -7.71 -4.51 -5.70
N VAL A 62 -8.90 -4.81 -5.17
CA VAL A 62 -9.07 -5.62 -3.95
C VAL A 62 -9.63 -6.97 -4.37
N ARG A 63 -9.00 -8.06 -3.91
CA ARG A 63 -9.31 -9.43 -4.33
C ARG A 63 -9.77 -10.28 -3.17
N HIS A 64 -10.77 -11.10 -3.44
CA HIS A 64 -11.06 -12.28 -2.64
C HIS A 64 -10.35 -13.47 -3.30
N TYR A 65 -9.64 -14.24 -2.49
CA TYR A 65 -8.99 -15.48 -2.91
C TYR A 65 -9.64 -16.67 -2.20
N ASP A 66 -9.65 -17.82 -2.86
CA ASP A 66 -10.16 -19.09 -2.30
C ASP A 66 -9.31 -19.65 -1.14
N GLY A 67 -8.04 -19.23 -1.02
CA GLY A 67 -7.16 -19.53 0.11
C GLY A 67 -6.81 -21.01 0.26
N LYS A 68 -6.81 -21.77 -0.84
CA LYS A 68 -6.71 -23.23 -0.82
C LYS A 68 -5.30 -23.71 -0.44
N VAL A 69 -5.22 -24.59 0.56
CA VAL A 69 -4.00 -25.30 0.95
C VAL A 69 -4.07 -26.73 0.41
N VAL A 70 -3.07 -27.13 -0.38
CA VAL A 70 -2.98 -28.44 -1.02
C VAL A 70 -1.84 -29.24 -0.36
N PRO A 71 -2.15 -30.30 0.42
CA PRO A 71 -1.13 -31.15 1.01
C PRO A 71 -0.47 -32.04 -0.06
N ASP A 72 0.82 -32.31 0.11
CA ASP A 72 1.62 -33.12 -0.79
C ASP A 72 2.80 -33.77 -0.03
N LYS A 73 3.62 -34.59 -0.69
CA LYS A 73 4.84 -35.17 -0.15
C LYS A 73 6.04 -34.84 -1.01
N ASP A 74 7.15 -34.51 -0.35
CA ASP A 74 8.43 -34.37 -1.05
C ASP A 74 9.00 -35.75 -1.48
N PRO A 75 10.09 -35.78 -2.27
CA PRO A 75 10.70 -37.04 -2.69
C PRO A 75 11.20 -37.95 -1.56
N ALA A 76 11.40 -37.42 -0.35
CA ALA A 76 11.78 -38.16 0.86
C ALA A 76 10.57 -38.60 1.70
N GLY A 77 9.34 -38.34 1.24
CA GLY A 77 8.10 -38.72 1.90
C GLY A 77 7.65 -37.77 3.02
N ARG A 78 8.32 -36.62 3.21
CA ARG A 78 7.95 -35.62 4.22
C ARG A 78 6.75 -34.82 3.73
N ALA A 79 5.83 -34.50 4.64
CA ALA A 79 4.66 -33.69 4.31
C ALA A 79 5.09 -32.26 3.91
N ILE A 80 4.53 -31.78 2.80
CA ILE A 80 4.64 -30.40 2.33
C ILE A 80 3.23 -29.86 2.04
N PHE A 81 3.07 -28.54 2.01
CA PHE A 81 1.78 -27.90 1.78
C PHE A 81 1.95 -26.76 0.77
N TRP A 82 1.20 -26.82 -0.32
CA TRP A 82 1.17 -25.79 -1.35
C TRP A 82 0.02 -24.81 -1.07
N PHE A 83 0.34 -23.52 -1.02
CA PHE A 83 -0.66 -22.47 -1.00
C PHE A 83 -1.00 -22.09 -2.44
N THR A 84 -2.22 -22.40 -2.87
CA THR A 84 -2.74 -21.96 -4.16
C THR A 84 -3.74 -20.83 -3.91
N VAL A 85 -3.60 -19.76 -4.68
CA VAL A 85 -4.52 -18.62 -4.64
C VAL A 85 -5.11 -18.45 -6.02
N THR A 86 -6.37 -18.87 -6.17
CA THR A 86 -7.14 -18.60 -7.37
C THR A 86 -7.98 -17.35 -7.14
N PRO A 87 -7.93 -16.34 -8.03
CA PRO A 87 -8.85 -15.22 -7.95
C PRO A 87 -10.28 -15.69 -8.13
N LEU A 88 -11.18 -15.26 -7.25
CA LEU A 88 -12.61 -15.57 -7.40
C LEU A 88 -13.26 -14.76 -8.53
N GLU A 89 -12.69 -13.58 -8.85
CA GLU A 89 -13.22 -12.64 -9.84
C GLU A 89 -12.12 -12.03 -10.71
N GLY A 90 -12.51 -11.59 -11.92
CA GLY A 90 -11.68 -10.76 -12.79
C GLY A 90 -11.40 -9.38 -12.18
N ALA A 91 -10.40 -8.67 -12.70
CA ALA A 91 -10.14 -7.31 -12.25
C ALA A 91 -11.26 -6.36 -12.72
N ALA A 92 -11.85 -5.61 -11.79
CA ALA A 92 -12.88 -4.63 -12.12
C ALA A 92 -12.31 -3.44 -12.90
N GLU A 93 -13.08 -2.87 -13.83
CA GLU A 93 -12.70 -1.67 -14.58
C GLU A 93 -12.35 -0.50 -13.63
N GLY A 94 -11.35 0.29 -14.03
CA GLY A 94 -10.82 1.39 -13.22
C GLY A 94 -9.85 0.96 -12.11
N THR A 95 -9.63 -0.35 -11.91
CA THR A 95 -8.57 -0.84 -11.02
C THR A 95 -7.21 -0.87 -11.69
N ASP A 96 -6.15 -0.78 -10.89
CA ASP A 96 -4.75 -0.88 -11.32
C ASP A 96 -4.48 -2.15 -12.14
N ARG A 97 -4.94 -3.30 -11.65
CA ARG A 97 -4.77 -4.57 -12.34
C ARG A 97 -5.50 -4.61 -13.67
N TRP A 98 -6.76 -4.17 -13.71
CA TRP A 98 -7.51 -4.11 -14.97
C TRP A 98 -6.79 -3.22 -15.98
N ALA A 99 -6.28 -2.07 -15.55
CA ALA A 99 -5.56 -1.16 -16.42
C ALA A 99 -4.32 -1.83 -17.04
N VAL A 100 -3.49 -2.50 -16.24
CA VAL A 100 -2.29 -3.21 -16.73
C VAL A 100 -2.67 -4.37 -17.65
N GLU A 101 -3.64 -5.21 -17.28
CA GLU A 101 -4.15 -6.31 -18.12
C GLU A 101 -4.66 -5.81 -19.49
N HIS A 102 -5.13 -4.56 -19.57
CA HIS A 102 -5.62 -3.94 -20.80
C HIS A 102 -4.60 -3.01 -21.47
N GLY A 103 -3.33 -3.05 -21.08
CA GLY A 103 -2.24 -2.32 -21.74
C GLY A 103 -2.13 -0.83 -21.37
N TRP A 104 -2.73 -0.40 -20.25
CA TRP A 104 -2.58 0.95 -19.72
C TRP A 104 -1.54 1.00 -18.61
N VAL A 105 -0.73 2.07 -18.58
CA VAL A 105 0.02 2.43 -17.35
C VAL A 105 -0.99 2.82 -16.28
N SER A 106 -0.93 2.15 -15.14
CA SER A 106 -1.76 2.44 -13.97
C SER A 106 -1.02 3.41 -13.06
N ILE A 107 -1.73 4.44 -12.58
CA ILE A 107 -1.27 5.35 -11.52
C ILE A 107 -2.30 5.31 -10.39
N THR A 108 -1.90 4.77 -9.24
CA THR A 108 -2.77 4.61 -8.06
C THR A 108 -2.25 5.47 -6.91
N PRO A 109 -2.97 6.53 -6.49
CA PRO A 109 -2.63 7.25 -5.28
C PRO A 109 -2.91 6.36 -4.06
N LEU A 110 -1.97 6.32 -3.12
CA LEU A 110 -2.08 5.50 -1.92
C LEU A 110 -2.21 6.37 -0.67
N ARG A 111 -2.93 5.85 0.32
CA ARG A 111 -2.98 6.41 1.67
C ARG A 111 -1.98 5.70 2.58
N LEU A 112 -1.40 6.44 3.54
CA LEU A 112 -0.54 5.88 4.58
C LEU A 112 -1.32 5.45 5.81
N ASP A 113 -2.32 6.25 6.18
CA ASP A 113 -3.21 5.95 7.29
C ASP A 113 -4.20 4.88 6.86
N LEU A 114 -4.25 3.73 7.54
CA LEU A 114 -5.19 2.64 7.23
C LEU A 114 -6.43 2.65 8.12
N THR A 115 -6.58 3.64 8.99
CA THR A 115 -7.75 3.79 9.85
C THR A 115 -9.00 3.97 8.99
N ASP A 116 -9.99 3.12 9.20
CA ASP A 116 -11.35 3.34 8.70
C ASP A 116 -12.03 4.35 9.63
N GLU A 117 -11.96 5.61 9.24
CA GLU A 117 -12.56 6.72 10.00
C GLU A 117 -14.08 6.59 10.14
N ALA A 118 -14.75 5.93 9.18
CA ALA A 118 -16.19 5.74 9.25
C ALA A 118 -16.56 4.66 10.28
N ASP A 119 -15.81 3.56 10.34
CA ASP A 119 -15.96 2.55 11.39
C ASP A 119 -15.56 3.10 12.77
N LEU A 120 -14.48 3.88 12.84
CA LEU A 120 -14.09 4.54 14.09
C LEU A 120 -15.20 5.47 14.60
N ALA A 121 -15.79 6.28 13.72
CA ALA A 121 -16.91 7.14 14.07
C ALA A 121 -18.14 6.34 14.55
N ARG A 122 -18.46 5.21 13.89
CA ARG A 122 -19.50 4.28 14.35
C ARG A 122 -19.20 3.71 15.73
N ALA A 123 -17.96 3.28 15.97
CA ALA A 123 -17.53 2.70 17.23
C ALA A 123 -17.61 3.70 18.39
N LEU A 124 -17.19 4.95 18.17
CA LEU A 124 -17.27 6.02 19.17
C LEU A 124 -18.71 6.42 19.52
N ALA A 125 -19.65 6.21 18.59
CA ALA A 125 -21.08 6.44 18.83
C ALA A 125 -21.75 5.28 19.60
N LEU A 126 -21.06 4.15 19.81
CA LEU A 126 -21.57 3.07 20.66
C LEU A 126 -21.54 3.53 22.12
N SER A 127 -22.68 3.48 22.79
CA SER A 127 -22.93 4.00 24.14
C SER A 127 -22.14 3.31 25.27
N ASP A 128 -21.40 2.24 24.98
CA ASP A 128 -20.77 1.37 25.97
C ASP A 128 -19.24 1.30 25.85
N THR A 129 -18.57 2.31 25.28
CA THR A 129 -17.09 2.35 25.36
C THR A 129 -16.69 2.50 26.83
N PRO A 130 -16.12 1.47 27.49
CA PRO A 130 -15.85 1.54 28.92
C PRO A 130 -14.78 2.60 29.13
N ALA A 131 -15.09 3.67 29.86
CA ALA A 131 -14.09 4.66 30.24
C ALA A 131 -12.96 3.94 30.97
N THR A 132 -11.80 3.78 30.30
CA THR A 132 -10.63 3.22 30.94
C THR A 132 -10.21 4.23 31.99
N LYS A 133 -10.51 3.95 33.26
CA LYS A 133 -10.02 4.76 34.39
C LYS A 133 -8.50 4.67 34.38
N VAL A 134 -7.83 5.59 33.70
CA VAL A 134 -6.39 5.79 33.85
C VAL A 134 -6.20 6.32 35.26
N SER A 135 -5.85 5.42 36.19
CA SER A 135 -5.50 5.78 37.55
C SER A 135 -4.24 6.65 37.52
N GLY A 136 -4.42 7.96 37.62
CA GLY A 136 -3.32 8.91 37.76
C GLY A 136 -2.59 8.66 39.07
N LYS A 137 -1.50 7.87 39.03
CA LYS A 137 -0.48 7.96 40.07
C LYS A 137 0.30 9.25 39.81
N GLY A 138 0.08 10.21 40.71
CA GLY A 138 0.64 11.55 40.66
C GLY A 138 2.15 11.54 40.44
N TYR A 139 2.57 12.33 39.46
CA TYR A 139 3.95 12.77 39.33
C TYR A 139 4.19 13.82 40.44
N GLN A 140 4.64 13.37 41.62
CA GLN A 140 5.20 14.30 42.59
C GLN A 140 6.51 14.85 42.03
N ARG A 141 6.49 16.13 41.61
CA ARG A 141 7.72 16.88 41.36
C ARG A 141 8.48 16.97 42.69
N ARG A 142 9.62 16.29 42.78
CA ARG A 142 10.63 16.62 43.78
C ARG A 142 11.17 18.01 43.44
N SER A 143 10.80 19.00 44.24
CA SER A 143 11.48 20.29 44.26
C SER A 143 12.89 20.09 44.80
N SER A 144 13.89 20.07 43.93
CA SER A 144 15.27 20.30 44.34
C SER A 144 15.51 21.81 44.40
N SER A 145 15.56 22.31 45.62
CA SER A 145 16.20 23.57 45.96
C SER A 145 17.67 23.53 45.55
N ALA A 146 18.10 24.45 44.68
CA ALA A 146 19.49 24.87 44.59
C ALA A 146 19.52 26.40 44.44
N SER A 147 20.11 27.01 45.46
CA SER A 147 20.39 28.43 45.63
C SER A 147 21.69 28.82 44.90
N SER A 148 21.72 30.05 44.37
CA SER A 148 22.90 30.83 43.91
C SER A 148 23.71 30.24 42.73
N SER A 149 24.23 31.03 41.78
CA SER A 149 24.84 32.36 41.90
C SER A 149 24.77 33.17 40.61
N LYS A 150 24.79 34.51 40.79
CA LYS A 150 25.20 35.58 39.87
C LYS A 150 26.16 35.12 38.74
N PHE A 151 25.84 35.45 37.49
CA PHE A 151 26.31 36.63 36.73
C PHE A 151 25.45 36.79 35.48
#